data_AF-A0A654DBD3-F1
#
_entry.id   AF-A0A654DBD3-F1
#
_cell.length_a   1.000
_cell.length_b   1.000
_cell.length_c   1.000
_cell.angle_alpha   90.00
_cell.angle_beta   90.00
_cell.angle_gamma   90.00
#
_symmetry.space_group_name_H-M   'P 1'
#
loop_
_entity.id
_entity.type
_entity.pdbx_description
1 polymer ?
#
loop_
_entity_poly.entity_id
_entity_poly.type
_entity_poly.pdbx_seq_one_letter_code
_entity_poly.pdbx_strand_id
1 'polypeptide(L)'
;MYAVDPHDSLVPIFVEHLSSGKVEQVGTGIFIEFQGAPFLFTAAHVTDITEYGSLMAPTANGISAIDGYMAYVDLLPESNRSEDTVDIAYFRLTQPSLEAYLLISSLYISQDAKSSITQLS
;
A
#
# COMPACT_ATOMS: atom_id res chain seq x y z
N MET A 1 -20.44 4.23 -3.25
CA MET A 1 -19.20 5.01 -3.13
C MET A 1 -18.90 5.55 -4.52
N TYR A 2 -18.90 6.88 -4.71
CA TYR A 2 -18.53 7.48 -5.99
C TYR A 2 -17.04 7.24 -6.23
N ALA A 3 -16.64 7.10 -7.50
CA ALA A 3 -15.24 6.91 -7.87
C ALA A 3 -14.40 8.07 -7.32
N VAL A 4 -13.67 7.77 -6.25
CA VAL A 4 -12.50 8.52 -5.79
C VAL A 4 -11.47 8.42 -6.93
N ASP A 5 -10.67 9.46 -7.15
CA ASP A 5 -9.58 9.39 -8.14
C ASP A 5 -8.80 8.09 -7.89
N PRO A 6 -8.60 7.20 -8.89
CA PRO A 6 -7.85 5.97 -8.68
C PRO A 6 -6.42 6.22 -8.16
N HIS A 7 -5.87 7.42 -8.37
CA HIS A 7 -4.59 7.83 -7.80
C HIS A 7 -4.66 7.98 -6.27
N ASP A 8 -5.81 8.35 -5.71
CA ASP A 8 -6.07 8.41 -4.26
C ASP A 8 -6.23 7.00 -3.65
N SER A 9 -5.94 5.93 -4.38
CA SER A 9 -5.90 4.57 -3.82
C SER A 9 -4.49 3.97 -3.81
N LEU A 10 -3.50 4.64 -4.39
CA LEU A 10 -2.12 4.17 -4.50
C LEU A 10 -1.28 4.35 -3.22
N VAL A 11 -0.97 3.25 -2.55
CA VAL A 11 -0.12 3.22 -1.35
C VAL A 11 1.29 2.75 -1.73
N PRO A 12 2.36 3.52 -1.49
CA PRO A 12 3.71 2.98 -1.63
C PRO A 12 3.98 1.90 -0.57
N ILE A 13 4.59 0.79 -0.97
CA ILE A 13 4.98 -0.31 -0.08
C ILE A 13 6.50 -0.31 0.05
N PHE A 14 6.97 -0.34 1.29
CA PHE A 14 8.38 -0.38 1.63
C PHE A 14 8.74 -1.71 2.29
N VAL A 15 10.03 -2.01 2.30
CA VAL A 15 10.61 -3.04 3.16
C VAL A 15 11.59 -2.37 4.13
N GLU A 16 11.53 -2.77 5.40
CA GLU A 16 12.62 -2.58 6.35
C GLU A 16 13.47 -3.86 6.39
N HIS A 17 14.71 -3.80 5.91
CA HIS A 17 15.62 -4.93 5.83
C HIS A 17 16.07 -5.39 7.23
N LEU A 18 15.85 -6.67 7.57
CA LEU A 18 16.23 -7.23 8.89
C LEU A 18 17.74 -7.09 9.18
N SER A 19 18.57 -7.17 8.16
CA SER A 19 20.03 -7.18 8.27
C SER A 19 20.66 -5.80 8.46
N SER A 20 20.00 -4.74 7.99
CA SER A 20 20.59 -3.39 7.91
C SER A 20 19.72 -2.29 8.51
N GLY A 21 18.43 -2.54 8.75
CA GLY A 21 17.45 -1.51 9.12
C GLY A 21 17.19 -0.49 8.00
N LYS A 22 17.72 -0.71 6.80
CA LYS A 22 17.48 0.17 5.65
C LYS A 22 16.02 0.03 5.22
N VAL A 23 15.38 1.17 4.95
CA VAL A 23 14.04 1.23 4.36
C VAL A 23 14.16 1.54 2.88
N GLU A 24 13.49 0.77 2.02
CA GLU A 24 13.39 1.05 0.59
C GLU A 24 12.02 0.69 0.02
N GLN A 25 11.60 1.42 -1.02
CA GLN A 25 10.34 1.15 -1.69
C GLN A 25 10.50 -0.07 -2.59
N VAL A 26 9.57 -1.02 -2.45
CA VAL A 26 9.59 -2.30 -3.16
C VAL A 26 8.37 -2.51 -4.05
N GLY A 27 7.34 -1.68 -3.88
CA GLY A 27 6.16 -1.76 -4.71
C GLY A 27 5.15 -0.65 -4.43
N THR A 28 3.96 -0.89 -4.95
CA THR A 28 2.77 -0.07 -4.74
C THR A 28 1.59 -1.01 -4.51
N GLY A 29 0.74 -0.66 -3.58
CA GLY A 29 -0.54 -1.31 -3.37
C GLY A 29 -1.72 -0.40 -3.69
N ILE A 30 -2.88 -1.01 -3.81
CA ILE A 30 -4.16 -0.35 -4.03
C ILE A 30 -5.00 -0.54 -2.77
N PHE A 31 -5.29 0.55 -2.09
CA PHE A 31 -6.19 0.57 -0.95
C PHE A 31 -7.64 0.56 -1.42
N ILE A 32 -8.43 -0.39 -0.91
CA ILE A 32 -9.88 -0.40 -1.12
C ILE A 32 -10.60 -0.72 0.19
N GLU A 33 -11.75 -0.11 0.39
CA GLU A 33 -12.70 -0.55 1.40
C GLU A 33 -13.71 -1.50 0.75
N PHE A 34 -13.77 -2.74 1.25
CA PHE A 34 -14.70 -3.75 0.75
C PHE A 34 -15.51 -4.32 1.92
N GLN A 35 -16.84 -4.19 1.82
CA GLN A 35 -17.79 -4.61 2.86
C GLN A 35 -17.47 -4.05 4.26
N GLY A 36 -17.01 -2.79 4.33
CA GLY A 36 -16.66 -2.12 5.59
C GLY A 36 -15.35 -2.59 6.22
N ALA A 37 -14.54 -3.36 5.49
CA ALA A 37 -13.21 -3.76 5.91
C ALA A 37 -12.14 -3.17 4.97
N PRO A 38 -11.01 -2.69 5.52
CA PRO A 38 -9.90 -2.16 4.74
C PRO A 38 -9.04 -3.28 4.13
N PHE A 39 -8.74 -3.15 2.85
CA PHE A 39 -7.85 -4.03 2.11
C PHE A 39 -6.75 -3.24 1.40
N LEU A 40 -5.55 -3.81 1.37
CA LEU A 40 -4.44 -3.34 0.56
C LEU A 40 -4.06 -4.45 -0.43
N PHE A 41 -4.38 -4.26 -1.71
CA PHE A 41 -4.01 -5.17 -2.78
C PHE A 41 -2.62 -4.84 -3.30
N THR A 42 -1.84 -5.83 -3.70
CA THR A 42 -0.52 -5.67 -4.30
C THR A 42 -0.21 -6.86 -5.20
N ALA A 43 0.93 -6.83 -5.91
CA ALA A 43 1.48 -8.01 -6.54
C ALA A 43 1.93 -9.05 -5.50
N ALA A 44 1.74 -10.34 -5.78
CA ALA A 44 2.12 -11.42 -4.87
C ALA A 44 3.63 -11.48 -4.66
N HIS A 45 4.44 -11.20 -5.69
CA HIS A 45 5.90 -11.18 -5.53
C HIS A 45 6.41 -10.11 -4.54
N VAL A 46 5.62 -9.05 -4.29
CA VAL A 46 5.96 -8.06 -3.24
C VAL A 46 5.89 -8.68 -1.85
N THR A 47 5.08 -9.73 -1.67
CA THR A 47 4.96 -10.43 -0.39
C THR A 47 6.12 -11.38 -0.11
N ASP A 48 6.78 -11.89 -1.16
CA ASP A 48 7.95 -12.76 -1.04
C ASP A 48 9.12 -12.04 -0.33
N ILE A 49 9.11 -10.70 -0.32
CA ILE A 49 10.07 -9.83 0.36
C ILE A 49 10.07 -10.02 1.88
N THR A 50 8.98 -10.55 2.43
CA THR A 50 8.87 -10.86 3.87
C THR A 50 9.90 -11.89 4.36
N GLU A 51 10.55 -12.62 3.45
CA GLU A 51 11.67 -13.51 3.76
C GLU A 51 12.90 -12.77 4.32
N TYR A 52 13.09 -11.49 4.01
CA TYR A 52 14.29 -10.73 4.39
C TYR A 52 14.00 -9.36 5.04
N GLY A 53 12.74 -9.03 5.27
CA GLY A 53 12.33 -7.75 5.83
C GLY A 53 10.89 -7.70 6.31
N SER A 54 10.55 -6.60 6.96
CA SER A 54 9.15 -6.28 7.31
C SER A 54 8.56 -5.38 6.24
N LEU A 55 7.38 -5.72 5.72
CA LEU A 55 6.66 -4.85 4.80
C LEU A 55 6.02 -3.69 5.57
N MET A 56 6.18 -2.48 5.04
CA MET A 56 5.77 -1.23 5.67
C MET A 56 4.92 -0.38 4.71
N ALA A 57 4.04 0.42 5.27
CA ALA A 57 3.25 1.40 4.54
C ALA A 57 3.18 2.74 5.30
N PRO A 58 2.85 3.85 4.63
CA PRO A 58 2.53 5.10 5.31
C PRO A 58 1.32 4.96 6.24
N THR A 59 1.49 5.38 7.48
CA THR A 59 0.48 5.45 8.53
C THR A 59 0.51 6.82 9.22
N ALA A 60 -0.44 7.11 10.10
CA ALA A 60 -0.49 8.39 10.83
C ALA A 60 0.76 8.63 11.69
N ASN A 61 1.48 7.56 12.03
CA ASN A 61 2.71 7.58 12.83
C ASN A 61 3.98 7.56 11.96
N GLY A 62 3.85 7.78 10.65
CA GLY A 62 4.94 7.65 9.66
C GLY A 62 4.93 6.29 8.98
N ILE A 63 6.09 5.83 8.49
CA ILE A 63 6.21 4.51 7.86
C ILE A 63 6.18 3.44 8.95
N SER A 64 5.25 2.50 8.87
CA SER A 64 5.06 1.46 9.89
C SER A 64 4.68 0.13 9.25
N ALA A 65 4.89 -0.97 9.99
CA ALA A 65 4.61 -2.30 9.51
C ALA A 65 3.15 -2.45 9.08
N ILE A 66 2.94 -3.16 7.97
CA ILE A 66 1.61 -3.53 7.51
C ILE A 66 1.08 -4.58 8.49
N ASP A 67 0.09 -4.18 9.29
CA ASP A 67 -0.59 -5.07 10.24
C ASP A 67 -1.92 -5.57 9.66
N GLY A 68 -2.12 -6.88 9.72
CA GLY A 68 -3.31 -7.53 9.17
C GLY A 68 -3.12 -8.99 8.77
N TYR A 69 -4.11 -9.51 8.04
CA TYR A 69 -4.09 -10.85 7.47
C TYR A 69 -3.68 -10.79 6.00
N MET A 70 -2.56 -11.41 5.66
CA MET A 70 -2.10 -11.56 4.29
C MET A 70 -2.72 -12.80 3.64
N ALA A 71 -3.12 -12.68 2.39
CA ALA A 71 -3.45 -13.81 1.53
C ALA A 71 -2.99 -13.55 0.10
N TYR A 72 -2.64 -14.62 -0.60
CA TYR A 72 -2.22 -14.60 -2.00
C TYR A 72 -2.65 -15.91 -2.67
N VAL A 73 -2.60 -15.95 -4.00
CA VAL A 73 -2.79 -17.21 -4.73
C VAL A 73 -1.50 -18.00 -4.63
N ASP A 74 -1.56 -19.16 -3.97
CA ASP A 74 -0.42 -20.07 -3.88
C ASP A 74 0.02 -20.51 -5.27
N LEU A 75 1.33 -20.49 -5.51
CA LEU A 75 1.90 -21.18 -6.64
C LEU A 75 1.78 -22.68 -6.42
N LEU A 76 1.42 -23.43 -7.47
CA LEU A 76 1.50 -24.89 -7.39
C LEU A 76 2.95 -25.30 -7.08
N PRO A 77 3.17 -26.41 -6.38
CA PRO A 77 4.51 -26.96 -6.19
C PRO A 77 5.23 -27.06 -7.54
N GLU A 78 6.49 -26.63 -7.60
CA GLU A 78 7.33 -26.59 -8.81
C GLU A 78 7.04 -25.47 -9.83
N SER A 79 6.04 -24.60 -9.58
CA SER A 79 5.81 -23.41 -10.43
C SER A 79 6.80 -22.30 -10.10
N ASN A 80 7.22 -21.54 -11.10
CA ASN A 80 8.01 -20.33 -10.89
C ASN A 80 7.10 -19.08 -10.81
N ARG A 81 7.46 -18.07 -10.01
CA ARG A 81 6.79 -16.75 -10.00
C ARG A 81 6.71 -16.12 -11.40
N SER A 82 7.67 -16.40 -12.28
CA SER A 82 7.63 -15.94 -13.67
C SER A 82 6.47 -16.52 -14.49
N GLU A 83 5.84 -17.59 -14.02
CA GLU A 83 4.70 -18.27 -14.63
C GLU A 83 3.38 -17.95 -13.91
N ASP A 84 3.43 -17.06 -12.91
CA ASP A 84 2.26 -16.62 -12.15
C ASP A 84 1.38 -15.70 -12.99
N THR A 85 0.41 -16.29 -13.68
CA THR A 85 -0.58 -15.52 -14.45
C THR A 85 -1.49 -14.67 -13.57
N VAL A 86 -1.49 -14.87 -12.25
CA VAL A 86 -2.34 -14.18 -11.27
C VAL A 86 -1.49 -13.72 -10.08
N ASP A 87 -0.52 -12.85 -10.38
CA ASP A 87 0.39 -12.22 -9.42
C ASP A 87 -0.34 -11.19 -8.54
N ILE A 88 -1.21 -11.67 -7.65
CA ILE A 88 -2.03 -10.85 -6.76
C ILE A 88 -1.97 -11.35 -5.31
N ALA A 89 -1.81 -10.40 -4.40
CA ALA A 89 -1.96 -10.59 -2.97
C ALA A 89 -2.79 -9.47 -2.37
N TYR A 90 -3.31 -9.71 -1.17
CA TYR A 90 -3.94 -8.67 -0.37
C TYR A 90 -3.59 -8.80 1.10
N PHE A 91 -3.63 -7.65 1.79
CA PHE A 91 -3.67 -7.57 3.24
C PHE A 91 -5.07 -7.09 3.65
N ARG A 92 -5.75 -7.85 4.50
CA ARG A 92 -6.92 -7.36 5.24
C ARG A 92 -6.42 -6.72 6.54
N LEU A 93 -6.53 -5.41 6.64
CA LEU A 93 -5.88 -4.66 7.73
C LEU A 93 -6.68 -4.74 9.04
N THR A 94 -5.99 -4.90 10.17
CA THR A 94 -6.56 -5.12 11.51
C THR A 94 -7.03 -3.84 12.21
N GLN A 95 -6.60 -2.68 11.74
CA GLN A 95 -7.05 -1.35 12.15
C GLN A 95 -7.09 -0.43 10.92
N PRO A 96 -7.78 0.73 10.96
CA PRO A 96 -7.55 1.77 9.98
C PRO A 96 -6.18 2.42 10.24
N SER A 97 -5.10 1.67 9.99
CA SER A 97 -3.72 2.20 9.93
C SER A 97 -3.55 3.28 8.84
N LEU A 98 -4.61 3.55 8.07
CA LEU A 98 -4.73 4.54 7.01
C LEU A 98 -5.47 5.85 7.39
N GLU A 99 -5.60 6.24 8.67
CA GLU A 99 -5.92 7.66 8.94
C GLU A 99 -4.88 8.61 8.29
N ALA A 100 -3.64 8.15 8.07
CA ALA A 100 -2.66 8.86 7.24
C ALA A 100 -3.06 9.01 5.78
N TYR A 101 -3.81 8.07 5.22
CA TYR A 101 -4.17 8.13 3.81
C TYR A 101 -5.21 9.22 3.56
N LEU A 102 -6.16 9.38 4.51
CA LEU A 102 -7.08 10.52 4.55
C LEU A 102 -6.33 11.85 4.81
N LEU A 103 -5.21 11.83 5.55
CA LEU A 103 -4.36 13.00 5.76
C LEU A 103 -3.51 13.36 4.53
N ILE A 104 -2.96 12.38 3.80
CA ILE A 104 -2.13 12.61 2.60
C ILE A 104 -3.00 13.14 1.46
N SER A 105 -4.17 12.54 1.22
CA SER A 105 -5.13 13.04 0.23
C SER A 105 -5.67 14.44 0.58
N SER A 106 -5.96 14.73 1.86
CA SER A 106 -6.34 16.10 2.27
C SER A 106 -5.18 17.12 2.21
N LEU A 107 -3.92 16.70 2.39
CA LEU A 107 -2.75 17.56 2.16
C LEU A 107 -2.55 17.89 0.68
N TYR A 108 -2.76 16.93 -0.23
CA TYR A 108 -2.68 17.16 -1.67
C TYR A 108 -3.77 18.11 -2.15
N ILE A 109 -5.02 17.91 -1.73
CA ILE A 109 -6.15 18.82 -2.04
C ILE A 109 -5.87 20.25 -1.55
N SER A 110 -5.24 20.40 -0.38
CA SER A 110 -4.84 21.70 0.19
C SER A 110 -3.75 22.42 -0.61
N GLN A 111 -2.82 21.70 -1.23
CA GLN A 111 -1.76 22.30 -2.06
C GLN A 111 -2.29 22.78 -3.41
N ASP A 112 -3.19 22.03 -4.05
CA ASP A 112 -3.83 22.46 -5.30
C ASP A 112 -4.79 23.65 -5.11
N ALA A 113 -5.44 23.74 -3.95
CA ALA A 113 -6.22 24.92 -3.60
C ALA A 113 -5.35 26.18 -3.46
N LYS A 114 -4.10 26.05 -2.97
CA LYS A 114 -3.16 27.18 -2.83
C LYS A 114 -2.48 27.57 -4.15
N SER A 115 -2.19 26.62 -5.03
CA SER A 115 -1.59 26.91 -6.35
C SER A 115 -2.56 27.68 -7.25
N SER A 116 -3.86 27.37 -7.16
CA SER A 116 -4.94 28.03 -7.92
C SER A 116 -5.19 29.49 -7.51
N ILE A 117 -4.94 29.85 -6.24
CA ILE A 117 -5.11 31.23 -5.74
C ILE A 117 -3.93 32.12 -6.17
N THR A 118 -2.74 31.53 -6.37
CA THR A 118 -1.53 32.29 -6.70
C THR A 118 -1.43 32.67 -8.19
N GLN A 119 -2.24 32.05 -9.07
CA GLN A 119 -2.29 32.40 -10.50
C GLN A 119 -3.36 33.46 -10.86
N LEU A 120 -4.10 33.97 -9.87
CA LEU A 120 -5.15 34.98 -10.05
C LEU A 120 -4.79 36.36 -9.44
N SER A 121 -3.52 36.57 -9.04
CA SER A 121 -3.01 37.83 -8.48
C SER A 121 -2.02 38.52 -9.41
#